data_AF-A0A8J8PQB9-F1
#
_entry.id   AF-A0A8J8PQB9-F1
#
_cell.length_a   1.000
_cell.length_b   1.000
_cell.length_c   1.000
_cell.angle_alpha   90.00
_cell.angle_beta   90.00
_cell.angle_gamma   90.00
#
_symmetry.space_group_name_H-M   'P 1'
#
loop_
_entity.id
_entity.type
_entity.pdbx_description
1 polymer ?
#
loop_
_entity_poly.entity_id
_entity_poly.type
_entity_poly.pdbx_seq_one_letter_code
_entity_poly.pdbx_strand_id
1 'polypeptide(L)' 'MSKKLQDYLIEFINLENGKEFIVKDEDCETLRKLLLIFLALGQKEIEFKDCSQLSVKKRI' A
#
# COMPACT_ATOMS: atom_id res chain seq x y z
N MET A 1 0.09 -7.48 -14.90
CA MET A 1 -0.12 -6.80 -13.60
C MET A 1 -1.62 -6.82 -13.32
N SER A 2 -2.06 -7.21 -12.12
CA SER A 2 -3.50 -7.25 -11.80
C SER A 2 -4.09 -5.84 -11.80
N LYS A 3 -5.28 -5.64 -12.38
CA LYS A 3 -5.96 -4.34 -12.43
C LYS A 3 -6.14 -3.75 -11.02
N LYS A 4 -6.48 -4.60 -10.05
CA LYS A 4 -6.68 -4.23 -8.64
C LYS A 4 -5.42 -3.61 -8.01
N LEU A 5 -4.25 -4.18 -8.28
CA LEU A 5 -2.98 -3.65 -7.79
C LEU A 5 -2.68 -2.28 -8.39
N GLN A 6 -2.99 -2.08 -9.68
CA GLN A 6 -2.82 -0.78 -10.33
C GLN A 6 -3.72 0.29 -9.72
N ASP A 7 -4.98 -0.06 -9.45
CA ASP A 7 -5.95 0.87 -8.85
C ASP A 7 -5.46 1.34 -7.46
N TYR A 8 -4.97 0.43 -6.60
CA TYR A 8 -4.38 0.81 -5.31
C TYR A 8 -3.14 1.70 -5.42
N LEU A 9 -2.28 1.45 -6.41
CA LEU A 9 -1.10 2.30 -6.62
C LEU A 9 -1.49 3.70 -7.10
N ILE A 10 -2.52 3.81 -7.96
CA ILE A 10 -3.05 5.09 -8.43
C ILE A 10 -3.64 5.87 -7.25
N GLU A 11 -4.41 5.22 -6.39
CA GLU A 11 -4.94 5.84 -5.17
C GLU A 11 -3.82 6.36 -4.26
N PHE A 12 -2.78 5.56 -4.03
CA PHE A 12 -1.63 5.99 -3.23
C PHE A 12 -0.87 7.17 -3.85
N ILE A 13 -0.66 7.17 -5.17
CA ILE A 13 0.02 8.27 -5.89
C ILE A 13 -0.78 9.56 -5.76
N ASN A 14 -2.11 9.50 -5.82
CA ASN A 14 -2.99 10.66 -5.69
C ASN A 14 -3.23 11.09 -4.23
N LEU A 15 -2.89 10.25 -3.25
CA LEU A 15 -3.01 10.60 -1.84
C LEU A 15 -2.10 11.78 -1.48
N GLU A 16 -2.58 12.72 -0.67
CA GLU A 16 -1.74 13.84 -0.21
C GLU A 16 -0.63 13.36 0.72
N ASN A 17 0.52 14.04 0.67
CA ASN A 17 1.66 13.74 1.54
C ASN A 17 1.29 13.94 3.02
N GLY A 18 1.76 13.02 3.86
CA GLY A 18 1.45 12.99 5.30
C GLY A 18 0.15 12.27 5.65
N LYS A 19 -0.69 11.91 4.67
CA LYS A 19 -1.88 11.09 4.91
C LYS A 19 -1.56 9.60 4.95
N GLU A 20 -2.43 8.87 5.63
CA GLU A 20 -2.38 7.43 5.72
C GLU A 20 -3.22 6.79 4.61
N PHE A 21 -2.61 5.82 3.91
CA PHE A 21 -3.24 4.95 2.95
C PHE A 21 -3.53 3.61 3.62
N ILE A 22 -4.79 3.16 3.62
CA ILE A 22 -5.19 1.90 4.26
C ILE A 22 -5.88 1.03 3.22
N VAL A 23 -5.33 -0.17 3.00
CA VAL A 23 -5.90 -1.19 2.12
C VAL A 23 -6.31 -2.39 2.95
N LYS A 24 -7.56 -2.81 2.81
CA LYS A 24 -8.07 -4.09 3.32
C LYS A 24 -8.39 -4.97 2.13
N ASP A 25 -7.77 -6.15 2.09
CA ASP A 25 -7.91 -7.07 0.97
C ASP A 25 -7.84 -8.51 1.48
N GLU A 26 -8.66 -9.38 0.90
CA GLU A 26 -8.66 -10.82 1.18
C GLU A 26 -7.52 -11.54 0.44
N ASP A 27 -7.02 -10.94 -0.64
CA ASP A 27 -5.86 -11.46 -1.37
C ASP A 27 -4.54 -11.00 -0.73
N CYS A 28 -3.98 -11.87 0.12
CA CYS A 28 -2.71 -11.60 0.78
C CYS A 28 -1.55 -11.33 -0.21
N GLU A 29 -1.54 -11.97 -1.38
CA GLU A 29 -0.47 -11.77 -2.36
C GLU A 29 -0.50 -10.36 -2.94
N THR A 30 -1.69 -9.76 -3.07
CA THR A 30 -1.83 -8.35 -3.45
C THR A 30 -1.26 -7.43 -2.36
N LEU A 31 -1.57 -7.67 -1.08
CA LEU A 31 -1.03 -6.85 0.01
C LEU A 31 0.49 -7.00 0.18
N ARG A 32 1.04 -8.21 0.00
CA ARG A 32 2.50 -8.45 0.02
C ARG A 32 3.22 -7.71 -1.10
N LYS A 33 2.65 -7.69 -2.30
CA LYS A 33 3.20 -6.93 -3.43
C LYS A 33 3.20 -5.43 -3.14
N LEU A 34 2.10 -4.90 -2.60
CA LEU A 34 2.01 -3.50 -2.18
C LEU A 34 3.06 -3.17 -1.12
N LEU A 35 3.23 -4.01 -0.10
CA LEU A 35 4.26 -3.85 0.92
C LEU A 35 5.67 -3.72 0.32
N LEU A 36 6.04 -4.65 -0.58
CA LEU A 36 7.36 -4.60 -1.25
C LEU A 36 7.53 -3.33 -2.09
N ILE A 37 6.49 -2.92 -2.81
CA ILE A 37 6.52 -1.69 -3.61
C ILE A 37 6.70 -0.46 -2.71
N PHE A 38 5.94 -0.33 -1.62
CA PHE A 38 6.06 0.80 -0.71
C PHE A 38 7.42 0.87 -0.01
N LEU A 39 7.99 -0.29 0.36
CA LEU A 39 9.36 -0.37 0.86
C LEU A 39 10.38 0.10 -0.20
N ALA A 40 10.23 -0.33 -1.46
CA ALA A 40 11.09 0.10 -2.56
C ALA A 40 10.97 1.60 -2.88
N LEU A 41 9.78 2.18 -2.66
CA LEU A 41 9.52 3.62 -2.75
C LEU A 41 10.04 4.39 -1.53
N GLY A 42 10.70 3.74 -0.57
CA GLY A 42 11.30 4.38 0.60
C GLY A 42 10.30 4.79 1.68
N GLN A 43 9.06 4.29 1.62
CA GLN A 43 8.08 4.48 2.68
C GLN A 43 8.54 3.72 3.92
N LYS A 44 8.57 4.40 5.07
CA LYS A 44 9.11 3.82 6.33
C LYS A 44 8.04 3.50 7.36
N GLU A 45 6.89 4.18 7.29
CA GLU A 45 5.77 4.01 8.20
C GLU A 45 4.75 3.10 7.54
N ILE A 46 5.03 1.80 7.55
CA ILE A 46 4.19 0.75 6.97
C ILE A 46 3.81 -0.23 8.08
N GLU A 47 2.52 -0.50 8.25
CA GLU A 47 2.03 -1.61 9.07
C GLU A 47 1.36 -2.65 8.18
N PHE A 48 1.75 -3.91 8.34
CA PHE A 48 1.13 -5.03 7.65
C PHE A 48 0.53 -6.00 8.68
N LYS A 49 -0.80 -6.06 8.72
CA LYS A 49 -1.55 -6.85 9.71
C LYS A 49 -2.03 -8.14 9.07
N ASP A 50 -1.30 -9.22 9.34
CA ASP A 50 -1.67 -10.61 9.07
C ASP A 50 -2.45 -10.83 7.77
N CYS A 51 -1.90 -10.40 6.63
CA CYS A 51 -2.50 -10.65 5.32
C CYS A 51 -3.93 -10.08 5.12
N SER A 52 -4.41 -9.23 6.03
CA SER A 52 -5.79 -8.71 6.02
C SER A 52 -5.84 -7.20 5.78
N GLN A 53 -4.76 -6.50 6.17
CA GLN A 53 -4.66 -5.06 6.03
C GLN A 53 -3.21 -4.61 5.84
N LEU A 54 -3.03 -3.59 5.01
CA LEU A 54 -1.79 -2.84 4.87
C LEU A 54 -2.11 -1.36 5.08
N SER A 55 -1.39 -0.70 5.99
CA SER A 55 -1.42 0.75 6.15
C SER A 55 -0.06 1.35 5.86
N VAL A 56 -0.02 2.46 5.13
CA VAL A 56 1.20 3.19 4.82
C VAL A 56 0.96 4.67 4.98
N LYS A 57 1.80 5.36 5.75
CA LYS A 57 1.78 6.82 5.76
C LYS A 57 2.65 7.35 4.63
N LYS A 58 2.04 8.09 3.71
CA LYS A 58 2.73 8.63 2.54
C LYS A 58 3.74 9.68 2.96
N ARG A 59 5.01 9.36 2.73
CA ARG A 59 6.14 10.29 2.76
C ARG A 59 6.39 10.80 1.34
N ILE A 60 6.70 12.10 1.27
CA ILE A 60 6.92 12.98 0.11
C ILE A 60 6.96 12.28 -1.26
#